data_AF-A0A1J3E1Y6-F1
#
_entry.id   AF-A0A1J3E1Y6-F1
#
_cell.length_a   1.000
_cell.length_b   1.000
_cell.length_c   1.000
_cell.angle_alpha   90.00
_cell.angle_beta   90.00
_cell.angle_gamma   90.00
#
_symmetry.space_group_name_H-M   'P 1'
#
loop_
_entity.id
_entity.type
_entity.pdbx_description
1 polymer ?
#
loop_
_entity_poly.entity_id
_entity_poly.type
_entity_poly.pdbx_seq_one_letter_code
_entity_poly.pdbx_strand_id
1 'polypeptide(L)'
;ITRHSHRLSLTSSLPSGHFSCGVCRLAVDVSHGQYSCNKRCGYTVHSKCATRDDVWDGIDLEDVPEEPDEDIEPFVRIDEYTIQHFTHGHHLKLQGSFLH
;
A
#
# COMPACT_ATOMS: atom_id res chain seq x y z
N ILE A 1 -3.95 -8.02 6.23
CA ILE A 1 -2.78 -7.41 6.93
C ILE A 1 -2.51 -6.00 6.41
N THR A 2 -2.55 -5.01 7.31
CA THR A 2 -2.22 -3.58 7.13
C THR A 2 -3.09 -2.79 6.13
N ARG A 3 -3.07 -1.45 6.20
CA ARG A 3 -3.83 -0.54 5.32
C ARG A 3 -3.27 -0.54 3.88
N HIS A 4 -2.94 -1.72 3.39
CA HIS A 4 -2.22 -1.96 2.16
C HIS A 4 -2.80 -3.22 1.51
N SER A 5 -3.35 -3.03 0.32
CA SER A 5 -4.18 -4.04 -0.36
C SER A 5 -3.37 -5.22 -0.88
N HIS A 6 -2.07 -5.04 -1.09
CA HIS A 6 -1.22 -6.07 -1.66
C HIS A 6 -0.66 -7.01 -0.59
N ARG A 7 -0.43 -8.25 -1.01
CA ARG A 7 0.28 -9.27 -0.26
C ARG A 7 1.72 -8.84 0.00
N LEU A 8 2.13 -9.05 1.25
CA LEU A 8 3.51 -8.86 1.68
C LEU A 8 4.21 -10.20 1.76
N SER A 9 5.46 -10.26 1.33
CA SER A 9 6.31 -11.43 1.47
C SER A 9 7.51 -11.13 2.33
N LEU A 10 7.96 -12.14 3.10
CA LEU A 10 9.20 -12.07 3.83
C LEU A 10 10.35 -11.84 2.84
N THR A 11 11.09 -10.77 3.05
CA THR A 11 12.15 -10.31 2.16
C THR A 11 13.45 -10.31 2.93
N SER A 12 14.40 -11.15 2.51
CA SER A 12 15.70 -11.31 3.16
C SER A 12 16.73 -10.24 2.76
N SER A 13 16.50 -9.51 1.66
CA SER A 13 17.38 -8.42 1.22
C SER A 13 16.60 -7.29 0.53
N LEU A 14 16.85 -6.05 0.94
CA LEU A 14 16.33 -4.87 0.26
C LEU A 14 17.26 -4.40 -0.88
N PRO A 15 16.72 -3.80 -1.95
CA PRO A 15 17.47 -2.85 -2.74
C PRO A 15 17.96 -1.72 -1.82
N SER A 16 19.16 -1.18 -2.05
CA SER A 16 19.71 -0.06 -1.27
C SER A 16 18.71 1.11 -1.16
N GLY A 17 18.28 1.43 0.06
CA GLY A 17 17.31 2.51 0.31
C GLY A 17 16.93 2.64 1.79
N HIS A 18 16.52 3.85 2.20
CA HIS A 18 15.96 4.10 3.52
C HIS A 18 14.43 3.86 3.49
N PHE A 19 13.97 2.78 4.11
CA PHE A 19 12.54 2.46 4.19
C PHE A 19 11.99 2.83 5.57
N SER A 20 10.75 3.30 5.61
CA SER A 20 10.00 3.51 6.86
C SER A 20 8.94 2.43 7.00
N CYS A 21 8.78 1.92 8.22
CA CYS A 21 7.78 0.90 8.51
C CYS A 21 6.37 1.47 8.39
N GLY A 22 5.51 0.83 7.59
CA GLY A 22 4.11 1.25 7.45
C GLY A 22 3.27 1.22 8.73
N VAL A 23 3.70 0.45 9.74
CA VAL A 23 3.01 0.30 11.03
C VAL A 23 3.52 1.31 12.07
N CYS A 24 4.80 1.25 12.44
CA CYS A 24 5.36 2.07 13.51
C CYS A 24 6.01 3.38 13.04
N ARG A 25 6.13 3.58 11.72
CA ARG A 25 6.76 4.75 11.07
C ARG A 25 8.26 4.94 11.36
N LEU A 26 8.90 4.00 12.04
CA LEU A 26 10.34 3.98 12.27
C LEU A 26 11.10 3.38 11.08
N ALA A 27 12.40 3.69 10.98
CA ALA A 27 13.27 3.14 9.95
C ALA A 27 13.31 1.61 10.01
N VAL A 28 13.28 0.97 8.83
CA VAL A 28 13.42 -0.48 8.70
C VAL A 28 14.90 -0.82 8.64
N ASP A 29 15.38 -1.51 9.66
CA ASP A 29 16.70 -2.13 9.67
C ASP A 29 16.56 -3.59 9.19
N VAL A 30 17.29 -3.91 8.12
CA VAL A 30 17.28 -5.24 7.46
C VAL A 30 17.82 -6.36 8.35
N SER A 31 18.49 -6.03 9.45
CA SER A 31 19.12 -6.99 10.37
C SER A 31 18.15 -8.01 11.00
N HIS A 32 16.85 -7.70 11.09
CA HIS A 32 15.84 -8.54 11.74
C HIS A 32 14.79 -9.12 10.76
N GLY A 33 15.09 -9.07 9.46
CA GLY A 33 14.13 -9.40 8.41
C GLY A 33 12.99 -8.39 8.31
N GLN A 34 12.23 -8.48 7.22
CA GLN A 34 11.12 -7.57 6.95
C GLN A 34 10.14 -8.19 5.97
N TYR A 35 8.92 -7.64 5.94
CA TYR A 35 7.95 -7.95 4.91
C TYR A 35 7.85 -6.78 3.94
N SER A 36 7.83 -7.08 2.63
CA SER A 36 7.68 -6.07 1.58
C SER A 36 6.60 -6.46 0.57
N CYS A 37 5.99 -5.44 -0.02
CA CYS A 37 4.94 -5.56 -1.03
C CYS A 37 5.45 -6.20 -2.33
N ASN A 38 4.76 -7.25 -2.78
CA ASN A 38 5.13 -8.00 -3.99
C ASN A 38 4.94 -7.18 -5.28
N LYS A 39 4.04 -6.21 -5.28
CA LYS A 39 3.70 -5.34 -6.43
C LYS A 39 4.66 -4.16 -6.62
N ARG A 40 5.87 -4.21 -6.05
CA ARG A 40 6.90 -3.16 -6.12
C ARG A 40 6.42 -1.77 -5.71
N CYS A 41 5.45 -1.70 -4.81
CA CYS A 41 4.88 -0.44 -4.36
C CYS A 41 5.70 0.26 -3.24
N GLY A 42 6.84 -0.32 -2.84
CA GLY A 42 7.76 0.25 -1.83
C GLY A 42 7.27 0.16 -0.39
N TYR A 43 6.10 -0.46 -0.15
CA TYR A 43 5.58 -0.66 1.19
C TYR A 43 6.37 -1.75 1.93
N THR A 44 6.91 -1.40 3.09
CA THR A 44 7.78 -2.25 3.90
C THR A 44 7.39 -2.16 5.37
N VAL A 45 7.46 -3.28 6.09
CA VAL A 45 7.22 -3.35 7.54
C VAL A 45 8.26 -4.23 8.22
N HIS A 46 8.63 -3.93 9.47
CA HIS A 46 9.45 -4.84 10.28
C HIS A 46 8.74 -6.17 10.45
N SER A 47 9.48 -7.28 10.54
CA SER A 47 8.92 -8.60 10.86
C SER A 47 8.04 -8.56 12.12
N LYS A 48 8.55 -7.98 13.21
CA LYS A 48 7.81 -7.82 14.48
C LYS A 48 6.53 -6.98 14.34
N CYS A 49 6.51 -6.01 13.42
CA CYS A 49 5.32 -5.19 13.20
C CYS A 49 4.30 -5.93 12.33
N ALA A 50 4.76 -6.75 11.38
CA ALA A 50 3.91 -7.58 10.53
C ALA A 50 3.18 -8.66 11.35
N THR A 51 3.85 -9.24 12.35
CA THR A 51 3.32 -10.34 13.17
C THR A 51 2.71 -9.90 14.51
N ARG A 52 2.44 -8.60 14.70
CA ARG A 52 1.81 -8.10 15.92
C ARG A 52 0.33 -8.53 15.96
N ASP A 53 -0.17 -8.98 17.10
CA ASP A 53 -1.53 -9.58 17.22
C ASP A 53 -2.68 -8.64 16.81
N ASP A 54 -2.49 -7.32 16.91
CA ASP A 54 -3.45 -6.30 16.47
C ASP A 54 -3.28 -5.91 14.99
N VAL A 55 -2.31 -6.52 14.28
CA VAL A 55 -1.99 -6.27 12.86
C VAL A 55 -2.21 -7.52 12.01
N TRP A 56 -1.85 -8.69 12.54
CA TRP A 56 -1.97 -10.00 11.89
C TRP A 56 -3.18 -10.76 12.43
N ASP A 57 -3.97 -11.33 11.52
CA ASP A 57 -5.07 -12.25 11.80
C ASP A 57 -4.61 -13.69 12.15
N GLY A 58 -3.30 -13.96 12.13
CA GLY A 58 -2.72 -15.28 12.40
C GLY A 58 -2.93 -16.29 11.26
N ILE A 59 -3.51 -15.87 10.14
CA ILE A 59 -3.75 -16.73 8.98
C ILE A 59 -2.52 -16.65 8.10
N ASP A 60 -1.89 -17.79 7.85
CA ASP A 60 -0.90 -17.91 6.81
C ASP A 60 -1.58 -18.15 5.46
N LEU A 61 -1.08 -17.48 4.43
CA LEU A 61 -1.64 -17.51 3.11
C LEU A 61 -0.65 -18.09 2.10
N GLU A 62 0.39 -18.80 2.54
CA GLU A 62 1.27 -19.59 1.66
C GLU A 62 0.41 -20.44 0.70
N ASP A 63 0.80 -20.46 -0.58
CA ASP A 63 0.06 -21.11 -1.69
C ASP A 63 -1.35 -20.59 -2.03
N VAL A 64 -1.86 -19.58 -1.32
CA VAL A 64 -3.12 -18.92 -1.69
C VAL A 64 -2.82 -17.84 -2.74
N PRO A 65 -3.47 -17.87 -3.92
CA PRO A 65 -3.36 -16.79 -4.90
C PRO A 65 -3.74 -15.43 -4.30
N GLU A 66 -3.06 -14.37 -4.72
CA GLU A 66 -3.50 -13.02 -4.40
C GLU A 66 -4.77 -12.69 -5.20
N GLU A 67 -5.73 -12.03 -4.57
CA GLU A 67 -6.89 -11.50 -5.29
C GLU A 67 -6.39 -10.54 -6.40
N PRO A 68 -7.00 -10.58 -7.60
CA PRO A 68 -6.62 -9.67 -8.67
C PRO A 68 -6.84 -8.23 -8.21
N ASP A 69 -5.90 -7.34 -8.57
CA ASP A 69 -6.11 -5.90 -8.38
C ASP A 69 -7.32 -5.50 -9.24
N GLU A 70 -8.40 -5.06 -8.60
CA GLU A 70 -9.49 -4.44 -9.35
C GLU A 70 -9.01 -3.07 -9.81
N ASP A 71 -8.72 -2.94 -11.11
CA ASP A 71 -8.30 -1.69 -11.75
C ASP A 71 -9.53 -0.78 -11.95
N ILE A 72 -10.18 -0.44 -10.84
CA ILE A 72 -11.33 0.45 -10.81
C ILE A 72 -10.78 1.85 -10.61
N GLU A 73 -11.10 2.76 -11.55
CA GLU A 73 -10.73 4.17 -11.38
C GLU A 73 -11.22 4.68 -10.03
N PRO A 74 -10.38 5.35 -9.23
CA PRO A 74 -10.70 5.76 -7.87
C PRO A 74 -11.86 6.78 -7.75
N PHE A 75 -12.41 7.18 -8.88
CA PHE A 75 -13.38 8.22 -9.04
C PHE A 75 -14.27 7.95 -10.26
N VAL A 76 -15.40 8.63 -10.30
CA VAL A 76 -16.19 8.78 -11.52
C VAL A 76 -16.04 10.21 -12.05
N ARG A 77 -15.87 10.37 -13.36
CA ARG A 77 -15.95 11.69 -14.00
C ARG A 77 -17.41 12.12 -14.07
N ILE A 78 -17.71 13.27 -13.47
CA ILE A 78 -19.00 13.92 -13.60
C ILE A 78 -19.04 14.75 -14.88
N ASP A 79 -17.94 15.44 -15.18
CA ASP A 79 -17.78 16.24 -16.39
C ASP A 79 -16.28 16.35 -16.77
N GLU A 80 -15.97 17.25 -17.71
CA GLU A 80 -14.61 17.45 -18.22
C GLU A 80 -13.60 17.81 -17.11
N TYR A 81 -14.05 18.53 -16.07
CA TYR A 81 -13.21 19.12 -15.03
C TYR A 81 -13.56 18.65 -13.61
N THR A 82 -14.59 17.83 -13.43
CA THR A 82 -15.09 17.42 -12.11
C THR A 82 -15.06 15.90 -11.95
N ILE A 83 -14.43 15.43 -10.86
CA ILE A 83 -14.42 14.02 -10.45
C ILE A 83 -15.08 13.85 -9.08
N GLN A 84 -15.76 12.73 -8.87
CA GLN A 84 -16.28 12.30 -7.56
C GLN A 84 -15.50 11.07 -7.11
N HIS A 85 -14.74 11.21 -6.03
CA HIS A 85 -14.03 10.10 -5.43
C HIS A 85 -15.00 9.23 -4.63
N PHE A 86 -14.87 7.90 -4.66
CA PHE A 86 -15.81 7.03 -3.95
C PHE A 86 -15.53 6.92 -2.44
N THR A 87 -14.31 7.19 -1.98
CA THR A 87 -13.97 7.07 -0.55
C THR A 87 -14.44 8.25 0.30
N HIS A 88 -14.81 9.36 -0.33
CA HIS A 88 -15.27 10.57 0.34
C HIS A 88 -16.26 11.31 -0.56
N GLY A 89 -17.44 11.65 -0.04
CA GLY A 89 -18.54 12.27 -0.80
C GLY A 89 -18.33 13.74 -1.15
N HIS A 90 -17.20 14.10 -1.75
CA HIS A 90 -16.96 15.44 -2.28
C HIS A 90 -16.48 15.43 -3.74
N HIS A 91 -16.82 16.50 -4.46
CA HIS A 91 -16.38 16.75 -5.83
C HIS A 91 -15.02 17.45 -5.83
N LEU A 92 -14.07 16.91 -6.60
CA LEU A 92 -12.78 17.54 -6.87
C LEU A 92 -12.83 18.19 -8.25
N LYS A 93 -12.36 19.43 -8.35
CA LYS A 93 -12.25 20.16 -9.63
C LYS A 93 -10.80 20.22 -10.07
N LEU A 94 -10.54 19.75 -11.28
CA LEU A 94 -9.24 19.84 -11.93
C LEU A 94 -9.06 21.28 -12.44
N GLN A 95 -8.12 22.01 -11.86
CA GLN A 95 -7.76 23.34 -12.34
C GLN A 95 -6.61 23.20 -13.37
N GLY A 96 -6.97 23.13 -14.65
CA GLY A 96 -6.00 23.16 -15.73
C GLY A 96 -5.48 24.58 -15.93
N SER A 97 -4.27 24.90 -15.47
CA SER A 97 -3.54 26.06 -15.97
C SER A 97 -2.97 25.73 -17.35
N PHE A 98 -3.81 25.77 -18.39
CA PHE A 98 -3.33 25.99 -19.75
C PHE A 98 -2.98 27.47 -19.86
N LEU A 99 -1.80 27.84 -19.38
CA LEU A 99 -1.21 29.12 -19.74
C LEU A 99 -0.68 28.96 -21.17
N HIS A 100 -1.30 29.71 -22.08
CA HIS A 100 -0.88 29.94 -23.46
C HIS A 100 0.51 30.58 -23.51
#